data_AF-A0A6M5IXJ3-F1
#
_entry.id   AF-A0A6M5IXJ3-F1
#
_cell.length_a   1.000
_cell.length_b   1.000
_cell.length_c   1.000
_cell.angle_alpha   90.00
_cell.angle_beta   90.00
_cell.angle_gamma   90.00
#
_symmetry.space_group_name_H-M   'P 1'
#
loop_
_entity.id
_entity.type
_entity.pdbx_description
1 polymer ?
#
loop_
_entity_poly.entity_id
_entity_poly.type
_entity_poly.pdbx_seq_one_letter_code
_entity_poly.pdbx_strand_id
1 'polypeptide(L)'
;MSYRTKALLEEWVREFQTEGHQVAGALEVIAQDGSDGSDTGLVVVRLESISNDLYMQPVAIGNPHWEVTIVPFEADLVLSPQELLALNAELAITAALCTFLEHKSQEHDDQVQRERSG
;
A
#
# COMPACT_ATOMS: atom_id res chain seq x y z
N MET A 1 19.30 8.28 1.17
CA MET A 1 17.85 8.13 0.89
C MET A 1 17.32 7.10 1.86
N SER A 2 16.09 7.27 2.32
CA SER A 2 15.39 6.33 3.21
C SER A 2 14.61 5.33 2.36
N TYR A 3 14.78 4.04 2.62
CA TYR A 3 14.15 2.97 1.85
C TYR A 3 12.96 2.39 2.60
N ARG A 4 11.87 2.12 1.88
CA ARG A 4 10.72 1.40 2.41
C ARG A 4 10.94 -0.07 2.13
N THR A 5 11.79 -0.70 2.94
CA THR A 5 12.09 -2.12 2.81
C THR A 5 10.84 -2.95 3.04
N LYS A 6 10.81 -4.18 2.50
CA LYS A 6 9.71 -5.11 2.73
C LYS A 6 9.39 -5.23 4.22
N ALA A 7 10.40 -5.43 5.07
CA ALA A 7 10.21 -5.62 6.51
C ALA A 7 9.54 -4.41 7.20
N LEU A 8 9.92 -3.19 6.80
CA LEU A 8 9.33 -1.96 7.33
C LEU A 8 7.86 -1.82 6.91
N LEU A 9 7.55 -2.14 5.65
CA LEU A 9 6.18 -2.13 5.17
C LEU A 9 5.31 -3.22 5.82
N GLU A 10 5.86 -4.42 6.07
CA GLU A 10 5.16 -5.48 6.81
C GLU A 10 4.81 -5.05 8.24
N GLU A 11 5.70 -4.30 8.89
CA GLU A 11 5.45 -3.73 10.22
C GLU A 11 4.30 -2.71 10.17
N TRP A 12 4.37 -1.75 9.25
CA TRP A 12 3.34 -0.71 9.11
C TRP A 12 1.97 -1.29 8.70
N VAL A 13 1.96 -2.26 7.79
CA VAL A 13 0.74 -2.99 7.42
C VAL A 13 0.13 -3.71 8.63
N ARG A 14 0.97 -4.35 9.45
CA ARG A 14 0.50 -5.01 10.67
C ARG A 14 -0.05 -4.02 11.69
N GLU A 15 0.60 -2.87 11.85
CA GLU A 15 0.14 -1.77 12.71
C GLU A 15 -1.26 -1.31 12.28
N PHE A 16 -1.45 -0.99 11.00
CA PHE A 16 -2.75 -0.61 10.42
C PHE A 16 -3.84 -1.66 10.69
N GLN A 17 -3.51 -2.94 10.53
CA GLN A 17 -4.44 -4.04 10.83
C GLN A 17 -4.79 -4.11 12.32
N THR A 18 -3.81 -3.93 13.22
CA THR A 18 -4.05 -3.94 14.68
C THR A 18 -4.88 -2.77 15.19
N GLU A 19 -4.91 -1.65 14.46
CA GLU A 19 -5.79 -0.50 14.75
C GLU A 19 -7.27 -0.77 14.41
N GLY A 20 -7.59 -1.95 13.88
CA GLY A 20 -8.95 -2.39 13.58
C GLY A 20 -9.36 -2.20 12.12
N HIS A 21 -8.45 -1.73 11.26
CA HIS A 21 -8.68 -1.63 9.83
C HIS A 21 -8.44 -2.99 9.17
N GLN A 22 -9.52 -3.71 8.88
CA GLN A 22 -9.46 -5.01 8.19
C GLN A 22 -9.89 -4.86 6.74
N VAL A 23 -9.05 -5.27 5.79
CA VAL A 23 -9.46 -5.44 4.39
C VAL A 23 -10.27 -6.73 4.31
N ALA A 24 -11.37 -6.74 3.53
CA ALA A 24 -12.18 -7.95 3.36
C ALA A 24 -11.41 -9.08 2.65
N GLY A 25 -10.60 -8.74 1.64
CA GLY A 25 -9.70 -9.66 0.96
C GLY A 25 -8.34 -9.83 1.64
N ALA A 26 -7.27 -9.93 0.83
CA ALA A 26 -5.92 -10.19 1.31
C ALA A 26 -5.02 -8.95 1.21
N LEU A 27 -4.12 -8.81 2.18
CA LEU A 27 -3.10 -7.75 2.20
C LEU A 27 -1.73 -8.40 2.35
N GLU A 28 -0.86 -8.14 1.38
CA GLU A 28 0.48 -8.75 1.29
C GLU A 28 1.53 -7.68 0.99
N VAL A 29 2.76 -7.88 1.49
CA VAL A 29 3.91 -7.06 1.11
C VAL A 29 4.91 -7.94 0.37
N ILE A 30 5.21 -7.57 -0.87
CA ILE A 30 6.13 -8.28 -1.74
C ILE A 30 7.38 -7.42 -1.92
N ALA A 31 8.56 -8.04 -1.96
CA ALA A 31 9.78 -7.33 -2.32
C ALA A 31 9.78 -7.04 -3.83
N GLN A 32 10.01 -5.80 -4.23
CA GLN A 32 10.44 -5.49 -5.58
C GLN A 32 11.95 -5.44 -5.62
N ASP A 33 12.53 -6.15 -6.59
CA ASP A 33 13.90 -5.91 -7.02
C ASP A 33 13.92 -4.55 -7.72
N GLY A 34 14.24 -3.48 -6.99
CA GLY A 34 14.46 -2.18 -7.60
C GLY A 34 15.56 -2.25 -8.67
N SER A 35 15.56 -1.33 -9.63
CA SER A 35 16.54 -1.29 -10.75
C SER A 35 18.00 -1.33 -10.30
N ASP A 36 18.26 -0.97 -9.03
CA ASP A 36 19.58 -0.82 -8.43
C ASP A 36 19.87 -1.90 -7.37
N GLY A 37 19.03 -2.95 -7.28
CA GLY A 37 19.14 -4.00 -6.25
C GLY A 37 18.67 -3.54 -4.86
N SER A 38 17.92 -2.44 -4.78
CA SER A 38 17.31 -1.95 -3.54
C SER A 38 16.06 -2.76 -3.20
N ASP A 39 15.96 -3.26 -1.97
CA ASP A 39 14.74 -3.82 -1.37
C ASP A 39 13.71 -2.70 -1.19
N THR A 40 12.92 -2.43 -2.22
CA THR A 40 11.75 -1.56 -2.16
C THR A 40 10.53 -2.45 -2.06
N GLY A 41 9.77 -2.34 -0.98
CA GLY A 41 8.56 -3.14 -0.82
C GLY A 41 7.41 -2.56 -1.66
N LEU A 42 6.60 -3.47 -2.21
CA LEU A 42 5.33 -3.22 -2.86
C LEU A 42 4.22 -3.79 -1.97
N VAL A 43 3.22 -2.97 -1.67
CA VAL A 43 2.03 -3.46 -0.95
C VAL A 43 0.99 -3.89 -1.98
N VAL A 44 0.50 -5.12 -1.83
CA VAL A 44 -0.53 -5.71 -2.69
C VAL A 44 -1.80 -5.88 -1.89
N VAL A 45 -2.89 -5.30 -2.39
CA VAL A 45 -4.24 -5.48 -1.85
C VAL A 45 -5.03 -6.31 -2.83
N ARG A 46 -5.47 -7.49 -2.42
CA ARG A 46 -6.38 -8.33 -3.20
C ARG A 46 -7.79 -8.05 -2.74
N LEU A 47 -8.63 -7.61 -3.66
CA LEU A 47 -10.03 -7.34 -3.39
C LEU A 47 -10.80 -8.67 -3.34
N GLU A 48 -11.80 -8.76 -2.47
CA GLU A 48 -12.68 -9.94 -2.40
C GLU A 48 -13.89 -9.73 -3.32
N SER A 49 -14.40 -8.49 -3.38
CA SER A 49 -15.55 -8.12 -4.22
C SER A 49 -15.29 -8.32 -5.71
N ILE A 50 -14.03 -8.18 -6.14
CA ILE A 50 -13.58 -8.41 -7.50
C ILE A 50 -12.26 -9.18 -7.46
N SER A 51 -12.10 -10.15 -8.35
CA SER A 51 -10.84 -10.90 -8.47
C SER A 51 -9.78 -10.04 -9.19
N ASN A 52 -9.33 -8.98 -8.53
CA ASN A 52 -8.34 -8.05 -9.02
C ASN A 52 -7.40 -7.60 -7.90
N ASP A 53 -6.15 -7.31 -8.28
CA ASP A 53 -5.09 -6.88 -7.38
C ASP A 53 -4.85 -5.38 -7.55
N LEU A 54 -4.62 -4.70 -6.43
CA LEU A 54 -4.19 -3.31 -6.37
C LEU A 54 -2.77 -3.26 -5.82
N TYR A 55 -1.94 -2.42 -6.42
CA TYR A 55 -0.55 -2.23 -6.00
C TYR A 55 -0.38 -0.85 -5.42
N MET A 56 0.32 -0.74 -4.28
CA MET A 56 0.71 0.53 -3.68
C MET A 56 2.22 0.62 -3.52
N GLN A 57 2.76 1.75 -3.94
CA GLN A 57 4.19 2.04 -3.85
C GLN A 57 4.42 3.54 -3.69
N PRO A 58 5.60 3.95 -3.16
CA PRO A 58 6.04 5.33 -3.25
C PRO A 58 6.17 5.78 -4.71
N VAL A 59 5.82 7.03 -5.01
CA VAL A 59 5.93 7.60 -6.38
C VAL A 59 7.37 7.62 -6.91
N ALA A 60 8.35 7.62 -6.01
CA ALA A 60 9.77 7.45 -6.31
C ALA A 60 10.52 6.96 -5.06
N ILE A 61 11.72 6.41 -5.26
CA ILE A 61 12.57 5.95 -4.14
C ILE A 61 12.83 7.11 -3.16
N GLY A 62 12.50 6.90 -1.89
CA GLY A 62 12.67 7.90 -0.83
C GLY A 62 11.69 9.07 -0.90
N ASN A 63 10.66 9.00 -1.76
CA ASN A 63 9.57 9.96 -1.76
C ASN A 63 8.52 9.51 -0.72
N PRO A 64 7.99 10.42 0.12
CA PRO A 64 6.96 10.07 1.08
C PRO A 64 5.58 9.88 0.46
N HIS A 65 5.34 10.36 -0.77
CA HIS A 65 4.04 10.26 -1.43
C HIS A 65 3.82 8.90 -2.07
N TRP A 66 2.58 8.42 -2.02
CA TRP A 66 2.19 7.10 -2.51
C TRP A 66 1.19 7.17 -3.67
N GLU A 67 1.23 6.15 -4.51
CA GLU A 67 0.28 5.94 -5.58
C GLU A 67 -0.33 4.53 -5.48
N VAL A 68 -1.55 4.40 -6.02
CA VAL A 68 -2.25 3.12 -6.14
C VAL A 68 -2.46 2.82 -7.61
N THR A 69 -2.01 1.65 -8.06
CA THR A 69 -2.28 1.12 -9.39
C THR A 69 -3.39 0.09 -9.30
N ILE A 70 -4.46 0.29 -10.08
CA ILE A 70 -5.51 -0.71 -10.32
C ILE A 70 -5.16 -1.41 -11.63
N VAL A 71 -5.00 -2.73 -11.59
CA VAL A 71 -4.66 -3.50 -12.79
C VAL A 71 -5.84 -3.48 -13.77
N PRO A 72 -5.58 -3.29 -15.08
CA PRO A 72 -6.63 -3.35 -16.09
C PRO A 72 -7.39 -4.67 -16.05
N PHE A 73 -8.72 -4.60 -16.19
CA PHE A 73 -9.55 -5.78 -16.39
C PHE A 73 -9.40 -6.29 -17.83
N GLU A 74 -9.42 -7.61 -18.03
CA GLU A 74 -9.40 -8.21 -19.38
C GLU A 74 -10.68 -7.89 -20.19
N ALA A 75 -11.78 -7.56 -19.51
CA ALA A 75 -13.06 -7.18 -20.07
C ALA A 75 -13.77 -6.14 -19.18
N ASP A 76 -14.88 -5.60 -19.66
CA ASP A 76 -15.73 -4.70 -18.88
C ASP A 76 -16.19 -5.37 -17.57
N LEU A 77 -16.04 -4.64 -16.46
CA LEU A 77 -16.52 -5.06 -15.16
C LEU A 77 -17.99 -4.66 -15.01
N VAL A 78 -18.89 -5.65 -14.97
CA VAL A 78 -20.33 -5.44 -14.75
C VAL A 78 -20.68 -5.86 -13.32
N LEU A 79 -21.21 -4.92 -12.53
CA LEU A 79 -21.55 -5.12 -11.12
C LEU A 79 -23.02 -4.79 -10.84
N SER A 80 -23.64 -5.60 -9.97
CA SER A 80 -24.87 -5.23 -9.30
C SER A 80 -24.65 -4.09 -8.28
N PRO A 81 -25.71 -3.41 -7.82
CA PRO A 81 -25.57 -2.37 -6.78
C PRO A 81 -24.91 -2.87 -5.50
N GLN A 82 -25.16 -4.12 -5.11
CA GLN A 82 -24.57 -4.74 -3.92
C GLN A 82 -23.07 -4.99 -4.09
N GLU A 83 -22.65 -5.50 -5.26
CA GLU A 83 -21.23 -5.72 -5.57
C GLU A 83 -20.47 -4.39 -5.69
N LEU A 84 -21.10 -3.37 -6.28
CA LEU A 84 -20.53 -2.02 -6.34
C LEU A 84 -20.32 -1.41 -4.94
N LEU A 85 -21.26 -1.63 -4.02
CA LEU A 85 -21.12 -1.16 -2.64
C LEU A 85 -19.99 -1.89 -1.90
N ALA A 86 -19.86 -3.20 -2.12
CA ALA A 86 -18.77 -3.99 -1.56
C ALA A 86 -17.40 -3.48 -2.07
N LEU A 87 -17.28 -3.28 -3.38
CA LEU A 87 -16.07 -2.72 -3.99
C LEU A 87 -15.74 -1.33 -3.42
N ASN A 88 -16.72 -0.46 -3.27
CA ASN A 88 -16.50 0.86 -2.68
C ASN A 88 -15.98 0.78 -1.23
N ALA A 89 -16.49 -0.16 -0.43
CA ALA A 89 -16.02 -0.35 0.94
C ALA A 89 -14.55 -0.81 0.97
N GLU A 90 -14.17 -1.73 0.10
CA GLU A 90 -12.77 -2.18 0.00
C GLU A 90 -11.84 -1.08 -0.51
N LEU A 91 -12.26 -0.29 -1.51
CA LEU A 91 -11.49 0.84 -2.03
C LEU A 91 -11.32 1.94 -0.97
N ALA A 92 -12.32 2.17 -0.11
CA ALA A 92 -12.20 3.12 0.98
C ALA A 92 -11.11 2.71 2.00
N ILE A 93 -11.05 1.42 2.37
CA ILE A 93 -10.02 0.89 3.26
C ILE A 93 -8.64 0.92 2.59
N THR A 94 -8.59 0.59 1.31
CA THR A 94 -7.39 0.68 0.46
C THR A 94 -6.83 2.11 0.44
N ALA A 95 -7.70 3.12 0.25
CA ALA A 95 -7.29 4.52 0.29
C ALA A 95 -6.80 4.97 1.68
N ALA A 96 -7.44 4.46 2.74
CA ALA A 96 -7.00 4.71 4.12
C ALA A 96 -5.61 4.11 4.38
N LEU A 97 -5.35 2.89 3.93
CA LEU A 97 -4.02 2.28 4.01
C LEU A 97 -2.98 3.10 3.25
N CYS A 98 -3.27 3.53 2.02
CA CYS A 98 -2.35 4.37 1.24
C CYS A 98 -2.02 5.68 1.97
N THR A 99 -3.03 6.33 2.58
CA THR A 99 -2.84 7.55 3.37
C THR A 99 -1.98 7.30 4.61
N PHE A 100 -2.23 6.18 5.29
CA PHE A 100 -1.45 5.75 6.45
C PHE A 100 0.03 5.54 6.08
N LEU A 101 0.31 4.82 4.98
CA LEU A 101 1.67 4.56 4.51
C LEU A 101 2.42 5.86 4.14
N GLU A 102 1.71 6.86 3.58
CA GLU A 102 2.25 8.18 3.30
C GLU A 102 2.64 8.93 4.59
N HIS A 103 1.78 8.94 5.61
CA HIS A 103 2.12 9.53 6.90
C HIS A 103 3.31 8.83 7.58
N LYS A 104 3.30 7.49 7.65
CA LYS A 104 4.43 6.70 8.20
C LYS A 104 5.72 6.98 7.45
N SER A 105 5.62 7.19 6.15
CA SER A 105 6.77 7.56 5.33
C SER A 105 7.32 8.92 5.74
N GLN A 106 6.50 9.95 5.92
CA GLN A 106 6.96 11.27 6.36
C GLN A 106 7.65 11.20 7.72
N GLU A 107 7.05 10.47 8.68
CA GLU A 107 7.63 10.26 10.01
C GLU A 107 8.99 9.56 9.97
N HIS A 108 9.11 8.53 9.13
CA HIS A 108 10.37 7.80 8.95
C HIS A 108 11.47 8.69 8.36
N ASP A 109 11.13 9.56 7.40
CA ASP A 109 12.09 10.49 6.82
C ASP A 109 12.59 11.49 7.87
N ASP A 110 11.68 12.04 8.67
CA ASP A 110 12.02 12.95 9.77
C ASP A 110 12.96 12.31 10.80
N GLN A 111 12.71 11.04 11.15
CA GLN A 111 13.57 10.28 12.07
C GLN A 111 14.98 10.10 11.49
N VAL A 112 15.08 9.64 10.24
CA VAL A 112 16.36 9.44 9.55
C VAL A 112 17.15 10.76 9.44
N GLN A 113 16.49 11.90 9.22
CA GLN A 113 17.19 13.20 9.17
C GLN A 113 17.73 13.64 10.54
N ARG A 114 16.97 13.40 11.62
CA ARG A 114 17.40 13.73 12.99
C ARG A 114 18.65 12.95 13.39
N GLU A 115 18.69 11.66 13.09
CA GLU A 115 19.84 10.79 13.37
C GLU A 115 21.11 11.21 12.61
N ARG A 116 20.96 11.81 11.42
CA ARG A 116 22.10 12.29 10.62
C ARG A 116 22.62 13.66 11.05
N SER A 117 21.84 14.40 11.82
CA SER A 117 22.14 15.77 12.25
C SER A 117 22.67 15.87 13.69
N GLY A 118 22.64 14.76 14.44
CA GLY A 118 23.19 14.63 15.79
C GLY A 118 24.53 13.93 15.80
#